data_AF-A0A1T4M7R3-F1
#
_entry.id   AF-A0A1T4M7R3-F1
#
_cell.length_a   1.000
_cell.length_b   1.000
_cell.length_c   1.000
_cell.angle_alpha   90.00
_cell.angle_beta   90.00
_cell.angle_gamma   90.00
#
_symmetry.space_group_name_H-M   'P 1'
#
loop_
_entity.id
_entity.type
_entity.pdbx_description
1 polymer ?
#
loop_
_entity_poly.entity_id
_entity_poly.type
_entity_poly.pdbx_seq_one_letter_code
_entity_poly.pdbx_strand_id
1 'polypeptide(L)'
;MARIVFDDSRSIADMLHSKENRRTSFAVFNKMIEEGAFWVSETITQNKKDFQEIQKLQAQINKRKADLLYENLDLIWRNREKIKNTPRYATIDVSYAVDGGGAYIGPLHKSSLRWVSSSRLEIFLNLKRLLEVWEKEFFQEPCSCGSPALIRWISGSPLSGACCWKAVCPQCRSAIHGKGGNFLARYTCVVGILSKNFEEFAEKFQEKWKNAEEENQRELKQANPSPAFHFPADDPSCDLETMIQELRQMEAEKRIGESQTADKTEKEK
;
A
#
# COMPACT_ATOMS: atom_id res chain seq x y z
N MET A 1 46.16 1.81 3.39
CA MET A 1 44.86 1.44 2.78
C MET A 1 45.05 1.46 1.27
N ALA A 2 45.14 0.30 0.62
CA ALA A 2 45.20 0.22 -0.83
C ALA A 2 43.76 0.26 -1.38
N ARG A 3 43.49 1.15 -2.34
CA ARG A 3 42.19 1.31 -2.99
C ARG A 3 42.35 0.88 -4.43
N ILE A 4 41.68 -0.20 -4.82
CA ILE A 4 41.61 -0.64 -6.22
C ILE A 4 40.39 0.04 -6.82
N VAL A 5 40.59 0.85 -7.85
CA VAL A 5 39.53 1.51 -8.62
C VAL A 5 39.31 0.69 -9.88
N PHE A 6 38.07 0.24 -10.11
CA PHE A 6 37.66 -0.44 -11.34
C PHE A 6 37.01 0.56 -12.30
N ASP A 7 37.34 0.45 -13.58
CA ASP A 7 36.66 1.13 -14.68
C ASP A 7 35.74 0.11 -15.37
N ASP A 8 34.43 0.21 -15.10
CA ASP A 8 33.40 -0.73 -15.55
C ASP A 8 33.16 -0.71 -17.08
N SER A 9 33.90 0.13 -17.83
CA SER A 9 33.89 0.13 -19.30
C SER A 9 34.78 -0.94 -19.95
N ARG A 10 35.56 -1.70 -19.14
CA ARG A 10 36.53 -2.70 -19.64
C ARG A 10 36.18 -4.11 -19.20
N SER A 11 36.46 -5.10 -20.05
CA SER A 11 36.19 -6.49 -19.70
C SER A 11 37.15 -7.00 -18.62
N ILE A 12 36.69 -7.96 -17.81
CA ILE A 12 37.50 -8.63 -16.77
C ILE A 12 38.78 -9.24 -17.36
N ALA A 13 38.73 -9.69 -18.63
CA ALA A 13 39.88 -10.23 -19.34
C ALA A 13 40.95 -9.16 -19.64
N ASP A 14 40.55 -7.93 -19.96
CA ASP A 14 41.47 -6.82 -20.24
C ASP A 14 42.24 -6.38 -18.98
N MET A 15 41.61 -6.53 -17.81
CA MET A 15 42.22 -6.15 -16.52
C MET A 15 43.24 -7.15 -16.00
N LEU A 16 43.02 -8.45 -16.24
CA LEU A 16 43.98 -9.51 -15.90
C LEU A 16 45.27 -9.43 -16.73
N HIS A 17 45.21 -8.80 -17.91
CA HIS A 17 46.37 -8.60 -18.77
C HIS A 17 47.06 -7.24 -18.60
N SER A 18 46.48 -6.32 -17.82
CA SER A 18 47.08 -5.01 -17.53
C SER A 18 48.41 -5.16 -16.78
N LYS A 19 49.42 -4.38 -17.18
CA LYS A 19 50.78 -4.46 -16.61
C LYS A 19 50.83 -4.11 -15.12
N GLU A 20 49.84 -3.38 -14.60
CA GLU A 20 49.76 -2.99 -13.18
C GLU A 20 49.31 -4.13 -12.26
N ASN A 21 48.56 -5.13 -12.74
CA ASN A 21 48.02 -6.21 -11.91
C ASN A 21 48.77 -7.55 -12.03
N ARG A 22 49.90 -7.60 -12.76
CA ARG A 22 50.65 -8.84 -13.04
C ARG A 22 51.31 -9.52 -11.83
N ARG A 23 51.16 -9.04 -10.60
CA ARG A 23 51.88 -9.55 -9.42
C ARG A 23 51.06 -9.78 -8.15
N THR A 24 49.73 -9.71 -8.21
CA THR A 24 48.91 -10.17 -7.08
C THR A 24 48.60 -11.64 -7.26
N SER A 25 49.35 -12.50 -6.58
CA SER A 25 49.02 -13.94 -6.54
C SER A 25 47.67 -14.13 -5.84
N PHE A 26 46.96 -15.20 -6.20
CA PHE A 26 45.66 -15.56 -5.60
C PHE A 26 45.71 -15.63 -4.06
N ALA A 27 46.88 -15.96 -3.49
CA ALA A 27 47.10 -15.96 -2.04
C ALA A 27 47.07 -14.55 -1.42
N VAL A 28 47.61 -13.54 -2.13
CA VAL A 28 47.57 -12.14 -1.69
C VAL A 28 46.14 -11.60 -1.79
N PHE A 29 45.37 -12.06 -2.78
CA PHE A 29 43.96 -11.73 -2.96
C PHE A 29 43.07 -12.29 -1.83
N ASN A 30 43.23 -13.57 -1.46
CA ASN A 30 42.46 -14.16 -0.36
C ASN A 30 42.76 -13.50 0.99
N LYS A 31 44.02 -13.12 1.22
CA LYS A 31 44.42 -12.41 2.44
C LYS A 31 43.75 -11.03 2.56
N MET A 32 43.52 -10.32 1.45
CA MET A 32 42.79 -9.04 1.45
C MET A 32 41.30 -9.20 1.77
N ILE A 33 40.66 -10.30 1.34
CA ILE A 33 39.27 -10.62 1.70
C ILE A 33 39.17 -10.97 3.19
N GLU A 34 40.10 -11.75 3.72
CA GLU A 34 40.17 -12.10 5.15
C GLU A 34 40.45 -10.88 6.04
N GLU A 35 41.21 -9.89 5.56
CA GLU A 35 41.49 -8.62 6.25
C GLU A 35 40.35 -7.58 6.14
N GLY A 36 39.20 -7.96 5.56
CA GLY A 36 37.98 -7.13 5.57
C GLY A 36 37.87 -6.11 4.43
N ALA A 37 38.55 -6.33 3.29
CA ALA A 37 38.33 -5.52 2.10
C ALA A 37 36.93 -5.80 1.52
N PHE A 38 35.99 -4.87 1.73
CA PHE A 38 34.66 -4.94 1.14
C PHE A 38 34.66 -4.41 -0.29
N TRP A 39 34.04 -5.17 -1.17
CA TRP A 39 33.72 -4.74 -2.53
C TRP A 39 32.73 -3.57 -2.47
N VAL A 40 33.15 -2.39 -2.88
CA VAL A 40 32.27 -1.24 -3.09
C VAL A 40 32.51 -0.75 -4.51
N SER A 41 31.69 -1.20 -5.45
CA SER A 41 31.67 -0.57 -6.78
C SER A 41 30.95 0.78 -6.68
N GLU A 42 31.38 1.78 -7.44
CA GLU A 42 30.68 3.07 -7.52
C GLU A 42 29.22 2.87 -7.96
N THR A 43 28.96 1.87 -8.79
CA THR A 43 27.62 1.42 -9.22
C THR A 43 26.74 0.89 -8.08
N ILE A 44 27.25 0.07 -7.14
CA ILE A 44 26.49 -0.37 -5.95
C ILE A 44 26.18 0.81 -5.03
N THR A 45 27.12 1.75 -4.91
CA THR A 45 26.96 2.94 -4.07
C THR A 45 25.92 3.89 -4.65
N GLN A 46 25.92 4.07 -5.97
CA GLN A 46 24.94 4.87 -6.69
C GLN A 46 23.55 4.22 -6.63
N ASN A 47 23.44 2.91 -6.91
CA ASN A 47 22.17 2.17 -6.79
C ASN A 47 21.57 2.26 -5.37
N LYS A 48 22.41 2.25 -4.33
CA LYS A 48 21.95 2.44 -2.94
C LYS A 48 21.42 3.86 -2.70
N LYS A 49 22.07 4.88 -3.25
CA LYS A 49 21.59 6.28 -3.18
C LYS A 49 20.28 6.44 -3.95
N ASP A 50 20.21 5.95 -5.17
CA ASP A 50 19.01 6.03 -6.01
C ASP A 50 17.83 5.31 -5.33
N PHE A 51 18.08 4.13 -4.76
CA PHE A 51 17.06 3.40 -3.99
C PHE A 51 16.59 4.19 -2.74
N GLN A 52 17.51 4.84 -2.02
CA GLN A 52 17.15 5.70 -0.90
C GLN A 52 16.35 6.94 -1.33
N GLU A 53 16.67 7.53 -2.48
CA GLU A 53 15.92 8.65 -3.05
C GLU A 53 14.51 8.23 -3.47
N ILE A 54 14.37 7.09 -4.14
CA ILE A 54 13.07 6.50 -4.48
C ILE A 54 12.24 6.24 -3.21
N GLN A 55 12.85 5.69 -2.16
CA GLN A 55 12.15 5.48 -0.88
C GLN A 55 11.68 6.79 -0.24
N LYS A 56 12.51 7.85 -0.29
CA LYS A 56 12.13 9.17 0.23
C LYS A 56 10.97 9.77 -0.56
N LEU A 57 11.01 9.70 -1.88
CA LEU A 57 9.93 10.17 -2.75
C LEU A 57 8.64 9.40 -2.47
N GLN A 58 8.71 8.07 -2.36
CA GLN A 58 7.56 7.25 -2.03
C GLN A 58 6.98 7.61 -0.65
N ALA A 59 7.84 7.86 0.35
CA ALA A 59 7.39 8.28 1.68
C ALA A 59 6.69 9.65 1.64
N GLN A 60 7.19 10.59 0.84
CA GLN A 60 6.55 11.89 0.65
C GLN A 60 5.18 11.77 -0.05
N ILE A 61 5.09 10.94 -1.09
CA ILE A 61 3.83 10.66 -1.80
C ILE A 61 2.83 10.02 -0.83
N ASN A 62 3.25 8.99 -0.09
CA ASN A 62 2.40 8.30 0.88
C ASN A 62 1.94 9.24 1.99
N LYS A 63 2.81 10.15 2.45
CA LYS A 63 2.45 11.18 3.42
C LYS A 63 1.38 12.11 2.86
N ARG A 64 1.55 12.65 1.65
CA ARG A 64 0.53 13.52 1.00
C ARG A 64 -0.81 12.80 0.86
N LYS A 65 -0.80 11.53 0.45
CA LYS A 65 -2.02 10.73 0.34
C LYS A 65 -2.67 10.49 1.71
N ALA A 66 -1.87 10.21 2.75
CA ALA A 66 -2.37 10.05 4.11
C ALA A 66 -2.99 11.35 4.64
N ASP A 67 -2.32 12.49 4.44
CA ASP A 67 -2.81 13.80 4.85
C ASP A 67 -4.16 14.09 4.14
N LEU A 68 -4.23 13.89 2.81
CA LEU A 68 -5.46 14.04 2.04
C LEU A 68 -6.60 13.14 2.58
N LEU A 69 -6.29 11.89 2.91
CA LEU A 69 -7.25 10.93 3.46
C LEU A 69 -7.79 11.40 4.82
N TYR A 70 -6.91 11.80 5.75
CA TYR A 70 -7.34 12.17 7.10
C TYR A 70 -7.99 13.55 7.17
N GLU A 71 -7.59 14.50 6.32
CA GLU A 71 -8.27 15.79 6.18
C GLU A 71 -9.72 15.63 5.73
N ASN A 72 -9.99 14.60 4.92
CA ASN A 72 -11.30 14.27 4.38
C ASN A 72 -11.96 13.06 5.06
N LEU A 73 -11.44 12.65 6.23
CA LEU A 73 -11.92 11.45 6.92
C LEU A 73 -13.41 11.50 7.23
N ASP A 74 -13.92 12.67 7.60
CA ASP A 74 -15.35 12.90 7.82
C ASP A 74 -16.20 12.58 6.59
N LEU A 75 -15.83 13.15 5.44
CA LEU A 75 -16.53 12.94 4.17
C LEU A 75 -16.50 11.46 3.77
N ILE A 76 -15.33 10.84 3.88
CA ILE A 76 -15.12 9.41 3.59
C ILE A 76 -15.99 8.54 4.51
N TRP A 77 -15.98 8.83 5.81
CA TRP A 77 -16.71 8.04 6.81
C TRP A 77 -18.23 8.17 6.67
N ARG A 78 -18.73 9.38 6.39
CA ARG A 78 -20.15 9.63 6.11
C ARG A 78 -20.62 8.90 4.86
N ASN A 79 -19.77 8.79 3.84
CA ASN A 79 -20.09 8.14 2.56
C ASN A 79 -19.59 6.68 2.46
N ARG A 80 -19.18 6.05 3.57
CA ARG A 80 -18.52 4.73 3.58
C ARG A 80 -19.30 3.65 2.84
N GLU A 81 -20.62 3.58 2.99
CA GLU A 81 -21.45 2.55 2.32
C GLU A 81 -21.42 2.74 0.80
N LYS A 82 -21.51 3.99 0.34
CA LYS A 82 -21.42 4.32 -1.09
C LYS A 82 -20.05 3.98 -1.66
N ILE A 83 -18.99 4.27 -0.91
CA ILE A 83 -17.60 3.94 -1.28
C ILE A 83 -17.43 2.43 -1.40
N LYS A 84 -17.89 1.64 -0.41
CA LYS A 84 -17.81 0.17 -0.43
C LYS A 84 -18.57 -0.45 -1.61
N ASN A 85 -19.69 0.17 -2.03
CA ASN A 85 -20.55 -0.33 -3.09
C ASN A 85 -20.17 0.16 -4.49
N THR A 86 -19.23 1.09 -4.60
CA THR A 86 -18.77 1.63 -5.90
C THR A 86 -17.42 0.99 -6.25
N PRO A 87 -17.33 0.09 -7.27
CA PRO A 87 -16.12 -0.69 -7.54
C PRO A 87 -14.85 0.14 -7.68
N ARG A 88 -14.88 1.24 -8.43
CA ARG A 88 -13.72 2.11 -8.64
C ARG A 88 -13.23 2.84 -7.38
N TYR A 89 -14.10 3.10 -6.39
CA TYR A 89 -13.68 3.68 -5.12
C TYR A 89 -13.18 2.62 -4.14
N ALA A 90 -13.82 1.45 -4.17
CA ALA A 90 -13.50 0.33 -3.29
C ALA A 90 -12.05 -0.16 -3.46
N THR A 91 -11.50 -0.06 -4.67
CA THR A 91 -10.17 -0.58 -5.05
C THR A 91 -9.02 0.42 -4.87
N ILE A 92 -9.27 1.66 -4.44
CA ILE A 92 -8.24 2.67 -4.20
C ILE A 92 -7.23 2.14 -3.18
N ASP A 93 -5.93 2.15 -3.52
CA ASP A 93 -4.85 1.79 -2.61
C ASP A 93 -4.73 2.81 -1.46
N VAL A 94 -4.80 2.29 -0.24
CA VAL A 94 -4.70 3.02 1.03
C VAL A 94 -3.75 2.32 1.99
N SER A 95 -2.76 1.59 1.48
CA SER A 95 -1.71 0.97 2.28
C SER A 95 -0.99 1.95 3.23
N TYR A 96 -0.99 3.24 2.93
CA TYR A 96 -0.46 4.30 3.78
C TYR A 96 -1.36 4.72 4.97
N ALA A 97 -2.62 4.25 5.03
CA ALA A 97 -3.63 4.74 5.97
C ALA A 97 -3.73 3.97 7.28
N VAL A 98 -3.01 2.85 7.43
CA VAL A 98 -2.86 2.15 8.70
C VAL A 98 -1.42 1.72 8.84
N ASP A 99 -0.84 1.89 10.01
CA ASP A 99 0.54 1.47 10.25
C ASP A 99 0.71 0.84 11.63
N GLY A 100 1.87 0.24 11.89
CA GLY A 100 2.07 -0.43 13.16
C GLY A 100 2.99 -1.63 13.13
N GLY A 101 2.98 -2.36 14.23
CA GLY A 101 3.74 -3.59 14.34
C GLY A 101 3.81 -4.14 15.75
N GLY A 102 4.05 -5.44 15.83
CA GLY A 102 4.21 -6.16 17.08
C GLY A 102 5.67 -6.52 17.34
N ALA A 103 6.07 -6.47 18.60
CA ALA A 103 7.25 -7.19 19.04
C ALA A 103 7.13 -8.67 18.63
N TYR A 104 8.22 -9.27 18.18
CA TYR A 104 8.34 -10.68 17.74
C TYR A 104 7.60 -11.07 16.46
N ILE A 105 6.60 -10.30 16.01
CA ILE A 105 5.85 -10.58 14.76
C ILE A 105 6.12 -9.57 13.65
N GLY A 106 6.81 -8.48 13.96
CA GLY A 106 7.25 -7.50 12.97
C GLY A 106 6.19 -6.45 12.61
N PRO A 107 6.41 -5.71 11.52
CA PRO A 107 5.51 -4.64 11.10
C PRO A 107 4.16 -5.19 10.65
N LEU A 108 3.13 -4.36 10.78
CA LEU A 108 1.81 -4.68 10.25
C LEU A 108 1.88 -4.78 8.73
N HIS A 109 1.55 -5.96 8.20
CA HIS A 109 1.48 -6.17 6.76
C HIS A 109 0.33 -5.36 6.16
N LYS A 110 0.64 -4.61 5.09
CA LYS A 110 -0.29 -3.74 4.34
C LYS A 110 -0.49 -4.19 2.89
N SER A 111 0.31 -5.17 2.48
CA SER A 111 0.21 -5.87 1.21
C SER A 111 0.39 -7.36 1.45
N SER A 112 -0.19 -8.15 0.55
CA SER A 112 0.00 -9.59 0.48
C SER A 112 0.59 -9.93 -0.87
N LEU A 113 1.71 -10.65 -0.84
CA LEU A 113 2.37 -11.12 -2.04
C LEU A 113 2.12 -12.60 -2.22
N ARG A 114 1.65 -12.97 -3.41
CA ARG A 114 1.21 -14.33 -3.72
C ARG A 114 1.43 -14.65 -5.19
N TRP A 115 1.55 -15.94 -5.45
CA TRP A 115 1.58 -16.47 -6.81
C TRP A 115 0.15 -16.80 -7.22
N VAL A 116 -0.27 -16.29 -8.38
CA VAL A 116 -1.52 -16.67 -9.01
C VAL A 116 -1.19 -17.12 -10.43
N SER A 117 -1.45 -18.39 -10.72
CA SER A 117 -0.98 -19.08 -11.92
C SER A 117 0.56 -19.01 -12.03
N SER A 118 1.10 -18.24 -12.97
CA SER A 118 2.53 -18.02 -13.21
C SER A 118 3.01 -16.61 -12.87
N SER A 119 2.12 -15.76 -12.35
CA SER A 119 2.41 -14.36 -12.05
C SER A 119 2.53 -14.12 -10.56
N ARG A 120 3.54 -13.33 -10.18
CA ARG A 120 3.70 -12.83 -8.81
C ARG A 120 2.90 -11.54 -8.67
N LEU A 121 1.84 -11.59 -7.87
CA LEU A 121 0.95 -10.46 -7.64
C LEU A 121 1.16 -9.93 -6.22
N GLU A 122 1.26 -8.61 -6.10
CA GLU A 122 1.23 -7.90 -4.84
C GLU A 122 -0.09 -7.15 -4.73
N ILE A 123 -0.87 -7.47 -3.70
CA ILE A 123 -2.18 -6.89 -3.46
C ILE A 123 -2.11 -6.01 -2.22
N PHE A 124 -2.42 -4.73 -2.40
CA PHE A 124 -2.39 -3.73 -1.34
C PHE A 124 -3.73 -3.64 -0.59
N LEU A 125 -3.69 -3.11 0.63
CA LEU A 125 -4.88 -2.70 1.37
C LEU A 125 -5.65 -1.65 0.55
N ASN A 126 -6.91 -1.96 0.22
CA ASN A 126 -7.77 -1.03 -0.49
C ASN A 126 -8.77 -0.32 0.45
N LEU A 127 -9.38 0.75 -0.06
CA LEU A 127 -10.25 1.63 0.72
C LEU A 127 -11.48 0.89 1.28
N LYS A 128 -12.08 -0.03 0.53
CA LYS A 128 -13.18 -0.86 1.04
C LYS A 128 -12.77 -1.62 2.30
N ARG A 129 -11.62 -2.30 2.25
CA ARG A 129 -11.11 -3.09 3.40
C ARG A 129 -10.73 -2.22 4.58
N LEU A 130 -10.16 -1.04 4.34
CA LEU A 130 -9.88 -0.09 5.40
C LEU A 130 -11.16 0.33 6.14
N LEU A 131 -12.24 0.60 5.41
CA LEU A 131 -13.53 0.93 6.01
C LEU A 131 -14.09 -0.25 6.82
N GLU A 132 -13.97 -1.49 6.32
CA GLU A 132 -14.36 -2.70 7.04
C GLU A 132 -13.56 -2.91 8.34
N VAL A 133 -12.28 -2.54 8.35
CA VAL A 133 -11.44 -2.53 9.57
C VAL A 133 -11.98 -1.51 10.56
N TRP A 134 -12.24 -0.28 10.13
CA TRP A 134 -12.73 0.80 10.98
C TRP A 134 -14.16 0.61 11.48
N GLU A 135 -14.97 -0.21 10.80
CA GLU A 135 -16.29 -0.61 11.27
C GLU A 135 -16.23 -1.60 12.46
N LYS A 136 -15.08 -2.23 12.72
CA LYS A 136 -14.93 -3.09 13.90
C LYS A 136 -14.81 -2.27 15.16
N GLU A 137 -15.57 -2.64 16.18
CA GLU A 137 -15.61 -1.94 17.48
C GLU A 137 -14.22 -1.78 18.11
N PHE A 138 -13.35 -2.79 18.03
CA PHE A 138 -12.00 -2.72 18.58
C PHE A 138 -11.04 -1.83 17.77
N PHE A 139 -11.46 -1.27 16.64
CA PHE A 139 -10.78 -0.20 15.89
C PHE A 139 -11.39 1.18 16.11
N GLN A 140 -12.34 1.29 17.03
CA GLN A 140 -12.99 2.54 17.42
C GLN A 140 -12.67 2.88 18.87
N GLU A 141 -12.43 4.16 19.14
CA GLU A 141 -12.17 4.68 20.47
C GLU A 141 -13.08 5.89 20.72
N PRO A 142 -13.59 6.10 21.93
CA PRO A 142 -14.46 7.24 22.21
C PRO A 142 -13.70 8.56 22.04
N CYS A 143 -14.28 9.52 21.32
CA CYS A 143 -13.79 10.89 21.26
C CYS A 143 -14.56 11.81 22.21
N SER A 144 -13.93 12.88 22.67
CA SER A 144 -14.56 13.92 23.48
C SER A 144 -15.76 14.61 22.81
N CYS A 145 -15.85 14.59 21.47
CA CYS A 145 -16.99 15.15 20.73
C CYS A 145 -18.19 14.19 20.63
N GLY A 146 -18.13 13.01 21.26
CA GLY A 146 -19.20 12.01 21.26
C GLY A 146 -19.19 11.03 20.08
N SER A 147 -18.41 11.30 19.02
CA SER A 147 -18.25 10.38 17.89
C SER A 147 -17.08 9.42 18.07
N PRO A 148 -17.10 8.23 17.46
CA PRO A 148 -15.97 7.31 17.50
C PRO A 148 -14.77 7.86 16.70
N ALA A 149 -13.57 7.76 17.28
CA ALA A 149 -12.30 7.97 16.61
C ALA A 149 -11.77 6.66 16.04
N LEU A 150 -11.24 6.72 14.83
CA LEU A 150 -10.82 5.55 14.06
C LEU A 150 -9.33 5.29 14.27
N ILE A 151 -8.98 4.10 14.73
CA ILE A 151 -7.59 3.70 14.97
C ILE A 151 -6.85 3.58 13.63
N ARG A 152 -5.75 4.31 13.51
CA ARG A 152 -4.87 4.30 12.32
C ARG A 152 -3.47 3.75 12.60
N TRP A 153 -3.12 3.56 13.86
CA TRP A 153 -1.83 3.01 14.22
C TRP A 153 -1.96 2.11 15.43
N ILE A 154 -1.33 0.94 15.38
CA ILE A 154 -1.27 -0.01 16.48
C ILE A 154 0.16 -0.50 16.70
N SER A 155 0.60 -0.61 17.95
CA SER A 155 1.84 -1.30 18.27
C SER A 155 1.69 -2.05 19.57
N GLY A 156 2.44 -3.14 19.74
CA GLY A 156 2.24 -3.96 20.92
C GLY A 156 3.03 -5.25 20.92
N SER A 157 2.59 -6.17 21.76
CA SER A 157 3.16 -7.52 21.83
C SER A 157 2.02 -8.54 21.85
N PRO A 158 2.04 -9.54 20.95
CA PRO A 158 1.01 -10.57 20.93
C PRO A 158 1.09 -11.48 22.16
N LEU A 159 2.27 -11.60 22.78
CA LEU A 159 2.50 -12.45 23.95
C LEU A 159 1.99 -11.82 25.24
N SER A 160 2.21 -10.52 25.41
CA SER A 160 1.77 -9.79 26.62
C SER A 160 0.38 -9.16 26.48
N GLY A 161 -0.17 -9.12 25.27
CA GLY A 161 -1.41 -8.41 24.95
C GLY A 161 -1.28 -6.87 24.96
N ALA A 162 -0.15 -6.33 25.44
CA ALA A 162 0.10 -4.90 25.52
C ALA A 162 -0.11 -4.23 24.17
N CYS A 163 -0.92 -3.17 24.15
CA CYS A 163 -1.25 -2.42 22.94
C CYS A 163 -1.10 -0.92 23.21
N CYS A 164 -0.45 -0.22 22.29
CA CYS A 164 -0.46 1.22 22.13
C CYS A 164 -1.14 1.53 20.80
N TRP A 165 -1.88 2.62 20.74
CA TRP A 165 -2.63 2.96 19.53
C TRP A 165 -2.73 4.46 19.34
N LYS A 166 -2.97 4.86 18.09
CA LYS A 166 -3.32 6.24 17.70
C LYS A 166 -4.58 6.20 16.83
N ALA A 167 -5.49 7.12 17.09
CA ALA A 167 -6.75 7.27 16.38
C ALA A 167 -6.97 8.72 15.94
N VAL A 168 -7.86 8.91 14.96
CA VAL A 168 -8.29 10.23 14.50
C VAL A 168 -9.81 10.26 14.48
N CYS A 169 -10.40 11.28 15.08
CA CYS A 169 -11.85 11.48 15.00
C CYS A 169 -12.24 12.03 13.62
N PRO A 170 -13.16 11.40 12.88
CA PRO A 170 -13.66 11.94 11.62
C PRO A 170 -14.31 13.32 11.84
N GLN A 171 -15.13 13.46 12.87
CA GLN A 171 -15.95 14.66 13.08
C GLN A 171 -15.16 15.88 13.56
N CYS A 172 -14.38 15.75 14.63
CA CYS A 172 -13.64 16.89 15.21
C CYS A 172 -12.15 16.91 14.84
N ARG A 173 -11.67 15.93 14.07
CA ARG A 173 -10.26 15.79 13.63
C ARG A 173 -9.22 15.67 14.76
N SER A 174 -9.67 15.50 16.01
CA SER A 174 -8.77 15.32 17.14
C SER A 174 -7.98 14.03 16.99
N ALA A 175 -6.67 14.13 17.15
CA ALA A 175 -5.78 12.97 17.26
C ALA A 175 -5.79 12.47 18.71
N ILE A 176 -6.11 11.19 18.89
CA ILE A 176 -6.18 10.55 20.20
C ILE A 176 -5.13 9.44 20.23
N HIS A 177 -4.52 9.22 21.38
CA HIS A 177 -3.60 8.11 21.59
C HIS A 177 -3.89 7.45 22.93
N GLY A 178 -3.61 6.16 23.01
CA GLY A 178 -3.83 5.41 24.23
C GLY A 178 -2.97 4.18 24.35
N LYS A 179 -3.07 3.58 25.53
CA LYS A 179 -2.50 2.29 25.85
C LYS A 179 -3.62 1.41 26.42
N GLY A 180 -3.59 0.12 26.10
CA GLY A 180 -4.64 -0.83 26.47
C GLY A 180 -5.38 -1.39 25.27
N GLY A 181 -6.23 -2.38 25.53
CA GLY A 181 -6.87 -3.21 24.51
C GLY A 181 -6.04 -4.45 24.15
N ASN A 182 -6.57 -5.27 23.24
CA ASN A 182 -5.95 -6.51 22.81
C ASN A 182 -5.19 -6.30 21.48
N PHE A 183 -3.86 -6.20 21.56
CA PHE A 183 -3.02 -6.02 20.37
C PHE A 183 -3.21 -7.16 19.37
N LEU A 184 -3.25 -8.41 19.85
CA LEU A 184 -3.38 -9.58 18.98
C LEU A 184 -4.69 -9.53 18.20
N ALA A 185 -5.81 -9.19 18.84
CA ALA A 185 -7.10 -9.06 18.16
C ALA A 185 -7.11 -7.98 17.08
N ARG A 186 -6.51 -6.81 17.36
CA ARG A 186 -6.38 -5.72 16.38
C ARG A 186 -5.50 -6.13 15.20
N TYR A 187 -4.35 -6.74 15.50
CA TYR A 187 -3.39 -7.20 14.49
C TYR A 187 -4.01 -8.29 13.59
N THR A 188 -4.59 -9.34 14.17
CA THR A 188 -5.19 -10.44 13.42
C THR A 188 -6.42 -10.01 12.63
N CYS A 189 -7.16 -8.99 13.08
CA CYS A 189 -8.25 -8.44 12.30
C CYS A 189 -7.77 -7.81 10.98
N VAL A 190 -6.73 -6.97 11.03
CA VAL A 190 -6.21 -6.33 9.81
C VAL A 190 -5.63 -7.38 8.87
N VAL A 191 -4.82 -8.29 9.39
CA VAL A 191 -4.24 -9.39 8.60
C VAL A 191 -5.32 -10.29 8.02
N GLY A 192 -6.35 -10.64 8.81
CA GLY A 192 -7.46 -11.47 8.36
C GLY A 192 -8.29 -10.83 7.25
N ILE A 193 -8.58 -9.53 7.35
CA ILE A 193 -9.30 -8.79 6.30
C ILE A 193 -8.45 -8.73 5.02
N LEU A 194 -7.13 -8.51 5.15
CA LEU A 194 -6.22 -8.55 4.00
C LEU A 194 -6.16 -9.92 3.33
N SER A 195 -6.13 -11.01 4.11
CA SER A 195 -6.14 -12.37 3.55
C SER A 195 -7.43 -12.64 2.77
N LYS A 196 -8.60 -12.26 3.29
CA LYS A 196 -9.88 -12.38 2.58
C LYS A 196 -9.91 -11.57 1.29
N ASN A 197 -9.36 -10.35 1.33
CA ASN A 197 -9.24 -9.50 0.14
C ASN A 197 -8.39 -10.15 -0.95
N PHE A 198 -7.31 -10.81 -0.54
CA PHE A 198 -6.48 -11.58 -1.45
C PHE A 198 -7.25 -12.74 -2.08
N GLU A 199 -7.95 -13.54 -1.28
CA GLU A 199 -8.73 -14.69 -1.75
C GLU A 199 -9.79 -14.26 -2.79
N GLU A 200 -10.60 -13.24 -2.49
CA GLU A 200 -11.61 -12.73 -3.43
C GLU A 200 -11.00 -12.16 -4.71
N PHE A 201 -9.85 -11.47 -4.62
CA PHE A 201 -9.18 -10.97 -5.81
C PHE A 201 -8.59 -12.11 -6.63
N ALA A 202 -7.95 -13.09 -5.98
CA ALA A 202 -7.31 -14.21 -6.65
C ALA A 202 -8.32 -15.06 -7.41
N GLU A 203 -9.50 -15.32 -6.84
CA GLU A 203 -10.59 -16.02 -7.51
C GLU A 203 -11.04 -15.28 -8.77
N LYS A 204 -11.33 -13.97 -8.67
CA LYS A 204 -11.72 -13.15 -9.83
C LYS A 204 -10.62 -13.04 -10.88
N PHE A 205 -9.36 -12.95 -10.44
CA PHE A 205 -8.21 -12.90 -11.34
C PHE A 205 -8.05 -14.23 -12.08
N GLN A 206 -8.15 -15.36 -11.39
CA GLN A 206 -8.09 -16.69 -12.00
C GLN A 206 -9.23 -16.90 -12.99
N GLU A 207 -10.44 -16.47 -12.66
CA GLU A 207 -11.59 -16.55 -13.56
C GLU A 207 -11.36 -15.72 -14.82
N LYS A 208 -11.00 -14.43 -14.68
CA LYS A 208 -10.67 -13.56 -15.82
C LYS A 208 -9.50 -14.10 -16.63
N TRP A 209 -8.46 -14.63 -15.98
CA TRP A 209 -7.31 -15.24 -16.62
C TRP A 209 -7.72 -16.44 -17.47
N LYS A 210 -8.51 -17.34 -16.91
CA LYS A 210 -9.02 -18.52 -17.61
C LYS A 210 -9.90 -18.11 -18.80
N ASN A 211 -10.80 -17.15 -18.63
CA ASN A 211 -11.63 -16.64 -19.72
C ASN A 211 -10.79 -16.04 -20.85
N ALA A 212 -9.77 -15.24 -20.50
CA ALA A 212 -8.84 -14.67 -21.46
C ALA A 212 -7.99 -15.73 -22.17
N GLU A 213 -7.59 -16.79 -21.46
CA GLU A 213 -6.85 -17.91 -22.03
C GLU A 213 -7.74 -18.74 -22.98
N GLU A 214 -9.00 -18.97 -22.63
CA GLU A 214 -9.99 -19.60 -23.50
C GLU A 214 -10.34 -18.74 -24.73
N GLU A 215 -10.45 -17.42 -24.58
CA GLU A 215 -10.72 -16.48 -25.67
C GLU A 215 -9.52 -16.40 -26.63
N ASN A 216 -8.29 -16.30 -26.12
CA ASN A 216 -7.08 -16.37 -26.93
C ASN A 216 -6.94 -17.72 -27.64
N GLN A 217 -7.31 -18.84 -26.99
CA GLN A 217 -7.36 -20.14 -27.65
C GLN A 217 -8.41 -20.20 -28.77
N ARG A 218 -9.51 -19.44 -28.66
CA ARG A 218 -10.56 -19.32 -29.71
C ARG A 218 -10.15 -18.36 -30.84
N GLU A 219 -9.35 -17.32 -30.57
CA GLU A 219 -8.96 -16.27 -31.53
C GLU A 219 -7.73 -16.59 -32.42
N LEU A 220 -7.19 -17.82 -32.36
CA LEU A 220 -6.12 -18.43 -33.16
C LEU A 220 -4.66 -18.17 -32.72
N LYS A 221 -3.87 -19.26 -32.81
CA LYS A 221 -2.41 -19.34 -33.04
C LYS A 221 -1.69 -17.98 -33.18
N GLN A 222 -1.19 -17.40 -32.08
CA GLN A 222 0.16 -16.79 -31.98
C GLN A 222 0.39 -16.09 -30.62
N ALA A 223 1.61 -16.30 -30.11
CA ALA A 223 2.32 -15.58 -29.06
C ALA A 223 1.72 -15.58 -27.63
N ASN A 224 2.62 -15.86 -26.66
CA ASN A 224 2.36 -15.79 -25.22
C ASN A 224 1.60 -14.50 -24.86
N PRO A 225 0.34 -14.56 -24.40
CA PRO A 225 -0.38 -13.38 -23.99
C PRO A 225 0.27 -12.82 -22.71
N SER A 226 0.62 -11.53 -22.75
CA SER A 226 1.00 -10.81 -21.53
C SER A 226 -0.29 -10.42 -20.77
N PRO A 227 -0.33 -10.58 -19.44
CA PRO A 227 -1.47 -10.17 -18.60
C PRO A 227 -1.97 -8.75 -18.85
N ALA A 228 -1.11 -7.84 -19.32
CA ALA A 228 -1.47 -6.44 -19.53
C ALA A 228 -2.50 -6.22 -20.67
N PHE A 229 -2.62 -7.13 -21.63
CA PHE A 229 -3.48 -6.95 -22.80
C PHE A 229 -4.92 -7.44 -22.63
N HIS A 230 -5.20 -8.26 -21.60
CA HIS A 230 -6.49 -8.96 -21.47
C HIS A 230 -7.31 -8.53 -20.25
N PHE A 231 -6.84 -7.52 -19.52
CA PHE A 231 -7.54 -6.94 -18.38
C PHE A 231 -7.78 -5.44 -18.64
N PRO A 232 -8.63 -5.06 -19.61
CA PRO A 232 -9.14 -3.70 -19.63
C PRO A 232 -9.82 -3.44 -18.28
N ALA A 233 -9.48 -2.32 -17.64
CA ALA A 233 -10.17 -1.91 -16.43
C ALA A 233 -11.61 -1.57 -16.83
N ASP A 234 -12.58 -2.34 -16.33
CA ASP A 234 -14.01 -2.16 -16.62
C ASP A 234 -14.51 -0.75 -16.21
N ASP A 235 -13.77 -0.07 -15.33
CA ASP A 235 -13.94 1.32 -14.94
C ASP A 235 -12.60 2.09 -15.02
N PRO A 236 -12.62 3.39 -15.36
CA PRO A 236 -11.43 4.23 -15.29
C PRO A 236 -10.87 4.23 -13.86
N SER A 237 -9.55 4.09 -13.75
CA SER A 237 -8.85 4.14 -12.46
C SER A 237 -9.19 5.43 -11.73
N CYS A 238 -9.74 5.31 -10.52
CA CYS A 238 -10.04 6.45 -9.66
C CYS A 238 -8.94 6.57 -8.60
N ASP A 239 -8.45 7.79 -8.37
CA ASP A 239 -7.58 8.08 -7.24
C ASP A 239 -8.37 8.73 -6.09
N LEU A 240 -7.70 8.85 -4.94
CA LEU A 240 -8.33 9.38 -3.72
C LEU A 240 -8.82 10.83 -3.92
N GLU A 241 -8.08 11.64 -4.69
CA GLU A 241 -8.40 13.05 -4.91
C GLU A 241 -9.66 13.20 -5.77
N THR A 242 -9.74 12.44 -6.86
CA THR A 242 -10.90 12.37 -7.75
C THR A 242 -12.14 11.93 -6.97
N MET A 243 -12.03 10.84 -6.19
CA MET A 243 -13.14 10.37 -5.36
C MET A 243 -13.62 11.45 -4.38
N ILE A 244 -12.70 12.17 -3.72
CA ILE A 244 -13.06 13.24 -2.78
C ILE A 244 -13.81 14.37 -3.50
N GLN A 245 -13.36 14.78 -4.69
CA GLN A 245 -14.02 15.83 -5.47
C GLN A 245 -15.44 15.41 -5.86
N GLU A 246 -15.60 14.19 -6.36
CA GLU A 246 -16.88 13.64 -6.76
C GLU A 246 -17.85 13.50 -5.57
N LEU A 247 -17.38 13.04 -4.41
CA LEU A 247 -18.18 12.98 -3.19
C LEU A 247 -18.66 14.37 -2.75
N ARG A 248 -17.80 15.40 -2.85
CA ARG A 248 -18.18 16.79 -2.54
C ARG A 248 -19.23 17.32 -3.52
N GLN A 249 -19.07 17.07 -4.81
CA GLN A 249 -20.05 17.47 -5.84
C GLN A 249 -21.41 16.83 -5.56
N MET A 250 -21.42 15.52 -5.28
CA MET A 250 -22.66 14.81 -4.97
C MET A 250 -23.35 15.31 -3.69
N GLU A 251 -22.59 15.64 -2.63
CA GLU A 251 -23.18 16.25 -1.43
C GLU A 251 -23.73 17.67 -1.71
N ALA A 252 -23.09 18.44 -2.59
CA ALA A 252 -23.56 19.76 -2.98
C ALA A 252 -24.85 19.69 -3.81
N GLU A 253 -24.91 18.81 -4.81
CA GLU A 253 -26.09 18.57 -5.63
C GLU A 253 -27.28 18.10 -4.79
N LYS A 254 -27.05 17.19 -3.84
CA LYS A 254 -28.07 16.73 -2.91
C LYS A 254 -28.66 17.89 -2.08
N ARG A 255 -27.81 18.78 -1.55
CA ARG A 255 -28.27 19.97 -0.79
C ARG A 255 -29.09 20.92 -1.66
N ILE A 256 -28.67 21.15 -2.91
CA ILE A 256 -29.40 22.00 -3.85
C ILE A 256 -30.79 21.40 -4.15
N GLY A 257 -30.86 20.09 -4.39
CA GLY A 257 -32.12 19.37 -4.59
C GLY A 257 -33.06 19.46 -3.39
N GLU A 258 -32.55 19.27 -2.18
CA GLU A 258 -33.32 19.36 -0.93
C GLU A 258 -33.86 20.79 -0.69
N SER A 259 -33.08 21.82 -0.96
CA SER A 259 -33.52 23.23 -0.87
C SER A 259 -34.63 23.56 -1.90
N GLN A 260 -34.52 23.05 -3.13
CA GLN A 260 -35.55 23.26 -4.16
C GLN A 260 -36.87 22.53 -3.87
N THR A 261 -36.81 21.39 -3.17
CA THR A 261 -38.02 20.68 -2.72
C THR A 261 -38.71 21.36 -1.54
N ALA A 262 -37.94 21.95 -0.61
CA ALA A 262 -38.48 22.70 0.53
C ALA A 262 -39.21 23.99 0.08
N ASP A 263 -38.62 24.72 -0.88
CA ASP A 263 -39.20 25.95 -1.44
C ASP A 263 -40.53 25.72 -2.20
N LYS A 264 -40.73 24.50 -2.74
CA LYS A 264 -42.00 24.11 -3.38
C LYS A 264 -43.07 23.75 -2.37
N THR A 265 -42.70 23.16 -1.23
CA THR A 265 -43.66 22.77 -0.20
C THR A 265 -44.14 23.95 0.65
N GLU A 266 -43.37 25.04 0.74
CA GLU A 266 -43.80 26.28 1.39
C GLU A 266 -44.73 27.15 0.50
N LYS A 267 -44.66 27.03 -0.83
CA LYS A 267 -45.55 27.75 -1.75
C LYS A 267 -46.92 27.08 -1.98
N GLU A 268 -47.09 25.85 -1.50
CA GLU A 268 -48.34 25.08 -1.57
C GLU A 268 -49.11 25.09 -0.23
N LYS A 269 -48.69 25.88 0.75
CA LYS A 269 -49.42 26.18 1.99
C LYS A 269 -49.88 27.63 2.03
#